data_AF-A0A7I8D9L2-F1
#
_entry.id   AF-A0A7I8D9L2-F1
#
_cell.length_a   1.000
_cell.length_b   1.000
_cell.length_c   1.000
_cell.angle_alpha   90.00
_cell.angle_beta   90.00
_cell.angle_gamma   90.00
#
_symmetry.space_group_name_H-M   'P 1'
#
loop_
_entity.id
_entity.type
_entity.pdbx_description
1 polymer ?
#
loop_
_entity_poly.entity_id
_entity_poly.type
_entity_poly.pdbx_seq_one_letter_code
_entity_poly.pdbx_strand_id
1 'polypeptide(L)'
;MSDKESAGRRELATFAGGCFWCMVTPFEELPGIYGIVSGYTGGHTVNPTYEEVCSETTGHAEAVQITFDPDVFPYRKLLDLFWRQIDPTDSGGQFYDRGESYRTAIFYHNEEQKRLAEKSKQELSESGRFDKPIVTEIVPAGPFYPAEEYHQDFHQKNPAHYKRYRQGSGRDAFIERHWSLRKNEQELRKRLTPMQYAVTQENATEPPFQNEFWNHKQEGIYVDIVSGEPLFSSLDKFDSDCGWPSFTKPLHSSSIKGRTDTSHGMVRMEVRSQQADSHLGHVFNDGPGPNGLRFCINSAALRFIPKEDLEKEGYGEYVHFFTRS
;
A
#
# COMPACT_ATOMS: atom_id res chain seq x y z
N MET A 1 -10.55 33.50 -20.37
CA MET A 1 -11.76 33.21 -19.55
C MET A 1 -11.32 32.15 -18.56
N SER A 2 -11.48 32.43 -17.28
CA SER A 2 -10.85 31.71 -16.18
C SER A 2 -11.35 30.26 -16.08
N ASP A 3 -10.45 29.31 -16.24
CA ASP A 3 -10.62 27.94 -15.79
C ASP A 3 -10.75 27.96 -14.26
N LYS A 4 -11.99 27.99 -13.77
CA LYS A 4 -12.27 27.52 -12.42
C LYS A 4 -12.15 26.01 -12.48
N GLU A 5 -10.92 25.54 -12.22
CA GLU A 5 -10.64 24.16 -11.86
C GLU A 5 -11.74 23.66 -10.93
N SER A 6 -12.32 22.51 -11.26
CA SER A 6 -13.08 21.72 -10.29
C SER A 6 -12.08 21.31 -9.21
N ALA A 7 -11.92 22.15 -8.17
CA ALA A 7 -11.21 21.77 -6.97
C ALA A 7 -11.91 20.52 -6.42
N GLY A 8 -11.28 19.35 -6.61
CA GLY A 8 -11.80 18.07 -6.18
C GLY A 8 -12.24 18.13 -4.73
N ARG A 9 -13.34 17.44 -4.39
CA ARG A 9 -13.89 17.42 -3.04
C ARG A 9 -12.79 16.94 -2.09
N ARG A 10 -12.49 17.69 -1.04
CA ARG A 10 -11.49 17.29 -0.04
C ARG A 10 -12.18 16.85 1.24
N GLU A 11 -11.83 15.66 1.71
CA GLU A 11 -12.25 15.12 3.00
C GLU A 11 -11.06 14.74 3.87
N LEU A 12 -11.33 14.64 5.17
CA LEU A 12 -10.38 14.10 6.14
C LEU A 12 -10.79 12.69 6.54
N ALA A 13 -9.80 11.79 6.61
CA ALA A 13 -9.90 10.50 7.28
C ALA A 13 -8.88 10.48 8.41
N THR A 14 -9.19 9.86 9.55
CA THR A 14 -8.24 9.77 10.67
C THR A 14 -8.23 8.38 11.27
N PHE A 15 -7.04 7.79 11.33
CA PHE A 15 -6.83 6.41 11.73
C PHE A 15 -5.70 6.31 12.77
N ALA A 16 -5.96 5.61 13.87
CA ALA A 16 -4.94 5.14 14.80
C ALA A 16 -4.73 3.63 14.59
N GLY A 17 -3.46 3.22 14.55
CA GLY A 17 -3.12 1.86 14.16
C GLY A 17 -1.75 1.44 14.64
N GLY A 18 -1.34 1.85 15.85
CA GLY A 18 0.03 1.70 16.35
C GLY A 18 0.92 2.85 15.88
N CYS A 19 2.24 2.61 15.80
CA CYS A 19 3.19 3.64 15.41
C CYS A 19 2.80 4.34 14.10
N PHE A 20 2.57 5.65 14.14
CA PHE A 20 2.05 6.38 12.98
C PHE A 20 3.06 6.44 11.82
N TRP A 21 4.38 6.28 12.05
CA TRP A 21 5.37 6.18 10.97
C TRP A 21 5.05 5.03 10.01
N CYS A 22 4.61 3.90 10.55
CA CYS A 22 4.22 2.72 9.77
C CYS A 22 2.87 2.89 9.07
N MET A 23 2.06 3.84 9.51
CA MET A 23 0.72 4.12 8.97
C MET A 23 0.74 5.15 7.83
N VAL A 24 1.83 5.87 7.58
CA VAL A 24 1.92 6.85 6.46
C VAL A 24 2.10 6.14 5.11
N THR A 25 3.18 5.36 4.97
CA THR A 25 3.58 4.73 3.70
C THR A 25 2.51 3.88 2.99
N PRO A 26 1.52 3.24 3.68
CA PRO A 26 0.46 2.49 3.01
C PRO A 26 -0.53 3.35 2.22
N PHE A 27 -0.64 4.65 2.53
CA PHE A 27 -1.58 5.56 1.87
C PHE A 27 -0.90 6.57 0.95
N GLU A 28 0.41 6.77 1.09
CA GLU A 28 1.15 7.70 0.27
C GLU A 28 1.23 7.21 -1.19
N GLU A 29 1.48 8.13 -2.12
CA GLU A 29 1.61 7.85 -3.57
C GLU A 29 0.30 7.37 -4.26
N LEU A 30 -0.77 7.15 -3.50
CA LEU A 30 -2.09 6.80 -4.03
C LEU A 30 -2.76 7.98 -4.75
N PRO A 31 -3.46 7.73 -5.87
CA PRO A 31 -4.32 8.74 -6.50
C PRO A 31 -5.29 9.34 -5.49
N GLY A 32 -5.53 10.65 -5.58
CA GLY A 32 -6.51 11.33 -4.73
C GLY A 32 -6.05 11.58 -3.28
N ILE A 33 -4.88 11.11 -2.86
CA ILE A 33 -4.31 11.44 -1.55
C ILE A 33 -3.49 12.74 -1.67
N TYR A 34 -3.91 13.79 -0.98
CA TYR A 34 -3.30 15.11 -1.04
C TYR A 34 -2.28 15.37 0.09
N GLY A 35 -2.37 14.64 1.19
CA GLY A 35 -1.43 14.77 2.30
C GLY A 35 -1.78 13.88 3.47
N ILE A 36 -0.76 13.49 4.22
CA ILE A 36 -0.88 12.66 5.42
C ILE A 36 -0.10 13.37 6.53
N VAL A 37 -0.77 13.65 7.65
CA VAL A 37 -0.15 14.27 8.82
C VAL A 37 -0.15 13.27 9.95
N SER A 38 1.02 13.06 10.55
CA SER A 38 1.16 12.27 11.77
C SER A 38 0.82 13.11 13.00
N GLY A 39 0.13 12.56 13.99
CA GLY A 39 -0.29 13.32 15.16
C GLY A 39 -1.03 12.52 16.22
N TYR A 40 -1.69 13.24 17.12
CA TYR A 40 -2.31 12.73 18.34
C TYR A 40 -3.79 13.12 18.39
N THR A 41 -4.68 12.17 18.67
CA THR A 41 -6.14 12.44 18.81
C THR A 41 -6.81 11.45 19.76
N GLY A 42 -8.08 11.68 20.09
CA GLY A 42 -8.87 10.79 20.96
C GLY A 42 -8.56 10.88 22.46
N GLY A 43 -7.66 11.79 22.88
CA GLY A 43 -7.32 12.04 24.27
C GLY A 43 -7.93 13.34 24.82
N HIS A 44 -7.52 13.68 26.04
CA HIS A 44 -8.07 14.81 26.80
C HIS A 44 -7.06 15.93 27.05
N THR A 45 -5.77 15.71 26.77
CA THR A 45 -4.73 16.74 26.93
C THR A 45 -4.73 17.66 25.71
N VAL A 46 -4.60 18.96 25.93
CA VAL A 46 -4.57 19.95 24.84
C VAL A 46 -3.13 20.14 24.39
N ASN A 47 -2.87 20.02 23.08
CA ASN A 47 -1.54 20.14 22.48
C ASN A 47 -0.46 19.27 23.17
N PRO A 48 -0.66 17.94 23.29
CA PRO A 48 0.33 17.07 23.91
C PRO A 48 1.61 17.00 23.07
N THR A 49 2.74 16.85 23.76
CA THR A 49 4.05 16.48 23.17
C THR A 49 4.16 14.97 22.99
N TYR A 50 5.09 14.52 22.14
CA TYR A 50 5.37 13.09 21.99
C TYR A 50 5.72 12.43 23.33
N GLU A 51 6.52 13.08 24.18
CA GLU A 51 6.88 12.53 25.50
C GLU A 51 5.67 12.34 26.42
N GLU A 52 4.71 13.28 26.39
CA GLU A 52 3.47 13.15 27.17
C GLU A 52 2.53 12.08 26.61
N VAL A 53 2.52 11.85 25.29
CA VAL A 53 1.76 10.75 24.71
C VAL A 53 2.38 9.40 25.10
N CYS A 54 3.70 9.31 25.04
CA CYS A 54 4.46 8.13 25.46
C CYS A 54 4.35 7.82 26.96
N SER A 55 3.94 8.78 27.81
CA SER A 55 3.68 8.52 29.23
C SER A 55 2.33 7.84 29.49
N GLU A 56 1.51 7.60 28.45
CA GLU A 56 0.21 6.92 28.53
C GLU A 56 -0.83 7.63 29.42
N THR A 57 -0.62 8.92 29.73
CA THR A 57 -1.48 9.68 30.65
C THR A 57 -2.42 10.64 29.94
N THR A 58 -2.19 10.93 28.65
CA THR A 58 -2.94 11.96 27.91
C THR A 58 -4.23 11.42 27.28
N GLY A 59 -4.38 10.08 27.23
CA GLY A 59 -5.45 9.37 26.55
C GLY A 59 -5.39 9.46 25.01
N HIS A 60 -4.37 10.12 24.44
CA HIS A 60 -4.24 10.21 22.99
C HIS A 60 -3.82 8.88 22.38
N ALA A 61 -4.25 8.64 21.14
CA ALA A 61 -3.65 7.65 20.26
C ALA A 61 -2.73 8.34 19.26
N GLU A 62 -1.66 7.66 18.91
CA GLU A 62 -0.90 7.90 17.69
C GLU A 62 -1.77 7.64 16.46
N ALA A 63 -1.90 8.66 15.61
CA ALA A 63 -2.81 8.63 14.47
C ALA A 63 -2.22 9.33 13.23
N VAL A 64 -2.75 8.95 12.08
CA VAL A 64 -2.55 9.68 10.81
C VAL A 64 -3.87 10.36 10.40
N GLN A 65 -3.78 11.62 9.99
CA GLN A 65 -4.88 12.34 9.35
C GLN A 65 -4.58 12.50 7.86
N ILE A 66 -5.45 11.96 7.03
CA ILE A 66 -5.30 11.88 5.59
C ILE A 66 -6.27 12.87 4.95
N THR A 67 -5.75 13.80 4.14
CA THR A 67 -6.56 14.63 3.25
C THR A 67 -6.69 13.93 1.91
N PHE A 68 -7.91 13.59 1.51
CA PHE A 68 -8.16 12.80 0.31
C PHE A 68 -9.34 13.32 -0.52
N ASP A 69 -9.37 12.91 -1.78
CA ASP A 69 -10.48 13.09 -2.71
C ASP A 69 -11.35 11.83 -2.75
N PRO A 70 -12.58 11.85 -2.20
CA PRO A 70 -13.44 10.66 -2.15
C PRO A 70 -13.96 10.23 -3.52
N ASP A 71 -13.94 11.13 -4.52
CA ASP A 71 -14.38 10.82 -5.89
C ASP A 71 -13.26 10.10 -6.66
N VAL A 72 -12.00 10.31 -6.28
CA VAL A 72 -10.82 9.62 -6.85
C VAL A 72 -10.47 8.36 -6.05
N PHE A 73 -10.45 8.47 -4.72
CA PHE A 73 -10.07 7.41 -3.80
C PHE A 73 -11.12 7.28 -2.69
N PRO A 74 -12.15 6.43 -2.90
CA PRO A 74 -13.27 6.33 -1.98
C PRO A 74 -12.83 5.94 -0.56
N TYR A 75 -13.52 6.47 0.45
CA TYR A 75 -13.24 6.16 1.88
C TYR A 75 -13.22 4.65 2.17
N ARG A 76 -14.02 3.84 1.47
CA ARG A 76 -13.98 2.37 1.58
C ARG A 76 -12.58 1.79 1.25
N LYS A 77 -11.89 2.31 0.25
CA LYS A 77 -10.53 1.87 -0.11
C LYS A 77 -9.52 2.26 0.97
N LEU A 78 -9.69 3.42 1.63
CA LEU A 78 -8.89 3.78 2.80
C LEU A 78 -9.09 2.78 3.95
N LEU A 79 -10.34 2.36 4.20
CA LEU A 79 -10.64 1.33 5.20
C LEU A 79 -9.99 -0.01 4.82
N ASP A 80 -10.09 -0.44 3.56
CA ASP A 80 -9.48 -1.68 3.08
C ASP A 80 -7.95 -1.70 3.29
N LEU A 81 -7.28 -0.56 3.10
CA LEU A 81 -5.86 -0.39 3.40
C LEU A 81 -5.59 -0.38 4.90
N PHE A 82 -6.37 0.38 5.67
CA PHE A 82 -6.24 0.48 7.12
C PHE A 82 -6.30 -0.90 7.79
N TRP A 83 -7.30 -1.71 7.47
CA TRP A 83 -7.48 -3.05 8.06
C TRP A 83 -6.29 -3.98 7.79
N ARG A 84 -5.58 -3.79 6.68
CA ARG A 84 -4.38 -4.58 6.35
C ARG A 84 -3.20 -4.23 7.24
N GLN A 85 -3.12 -2.99 7.72
CA GLN A 85 -1.96 -2.50 8.45
C GLN A 85 -1.99 -2.85 9.93
N ILE A 86 -3.15 -3.13 10.51
CA ILE A 86 -3.34 -3.33 11.95
C ILE A 86 -3.66 -4.78 12.31
N ASP A 87 -3.41 -5.18 13.55
CA ASP A 87 -4.11 -6.28 14.19
C ASP A 87 -5.43 -5.77 14.77
N PRO A 88 -6.57 -6.06 14.12
CA PRO A 88 -7.86 -5.52 14.53
C PRO A 88 -8.46 -6.28 15.73
N THR A 89 -7.76 -7.30 16.24
CA THR A 89 -8.17 -8.13 17.37
C THR A 89 -7.41 -7.82 18.66
N ASP A 90 -6.45 -6.90 18.60
CA ASP A 90 -5.58 -6.52 19.71
C ASP A 90 -6.07 -5.23 20.38
N SER A 91 -6.42 -5.33 21.66
CA SER A 91 -6.91 -4.21 22.46
C SER A 91 -5.82 -3.56 23.35
N GLY A 92 -4.57 -4.05 23.32
CA GLY A 92 -3.52 -3.56 24.22
C GLY A 92 -2.34 -2.87 23.52
N GLY A 93 -2.53 -2.45 22.27
CA GLY A 93 -1.52 -1.85 21.41
C GLY A 93 -1.51 -2.51 20.02
N GLN A 94 -0.38 -2.40 19.31
CA GLN A 94 -0.18 -2.98 18.00
C GLN A 94 1.18 -3.65 17.88
N PHE A 95 1.15 -4.97 17.65
CA PHE A 95 2.34 -5.79 17.50
C PHE A 95 3.25 -5.64 18.73
N TYR A 96 4.49 -5.17 18.55
CA TYR A 96 5.42 -4.91 19.65
C TYR A 96 5.26 -3.54 20.31
N ASP A 97 4.54 -2.61 19.69
CA ASP A 97 4.21 -1.32 20.30
C ASP A 97 3.01 -1.51 21.23
N ARG A 98 3.23 -1.40 22.54
CA ARG A 98 2.20 -1.65 23.57
C ARG A 98 1.87 -0.36 24.32
N GLY A 99 0.59 -0.18 24.66
CA GLY A 99 0.10 1.03 25.30
C GLY A 99 -1.24 1.47 24.72
N GLU A 100 -1.94 2.36 25.42
CA GLU A 100 -3.17 2.98 24.93
C GLU A 100 -2.88 3.96 23.79
N SER A 101 -1.69 4.56 23.78
CA SER A 101 -1.18 5.40 22.69
C SER A 101 -1.12 4.65 21.36
N TYR A 102 -0.90 3.35 21.38
CA TYR A 102 -0.81 2.49 20.20
C TYR A 102 -2.10 1.73 19.88
N ARG A 103 -3.25 2.11 20.47
CA ARG A 103 -4.54 1.46 20.20
C ARG A 103 -4.98 1.62 18.73
N THR A 104 -5.93 0.79 18.31
CA THR A 104 -6.54 0.90 16.98
C THR A 104 -7.87 1.63 17.05
N ALA A 105 -8.04 2.65 16.22
CA ALA A 105 -9.29 3.40 16.14
C ALA A 105 -9.50 4.04 14.77
N ILE A 106 -10.76 4.11 14.35
CA ILE A 106 -11.24 4.87 13.21
C ILE A 106 -12.00 6.09 13.76
N PHE A 107 -11.44 7.28 13.52
CA PHE A 107 -12.04 8.55 13.93
C PHE A 107 -12.84 9.13 12.77
N TYR A 108 -14.16 8.93 12.78
CA TYR A 108 -15.03 9.36 11.67
C TYR A 108 -15.32 10.87 11.73
N HIS A 109 -15.28 11.52 10.57
CA HIS A 109 -15.55 12.96 10.42
C HIS A 109 -17.00 13.28 10.04
N ASN A 110 -17.78 12.28 9.63
CA ASN A 110 -19.19 12.42 9.29
C ASN A 110 -19.92 11.06 9.40
N GLU A 111 -21.26 11.08 9.34
CA GLU A 111 -22.09 9.88 9.47
C GLU A 111 -21.88 8.86 8.33
N GLU A 112 -21.51 9.31 7.14
CA GLU A 112 -21.23 8.38 6.03
C GLU A 112 -19.93 7.60 6.29
N GLN A 113 -18.87 8.26 6.78
CA GLN A 113 -17.65 7.58 7.21
C GLN A 113 -17.92 6.59 8.34
N LYS A 114 -18.75 6.95 9.32
CA LYS A 114 -19.17 6.04 10.39
C LYS A 114 -19.85 4.79 9.82
N ARG A 115 -20.87 4.98 8.97
CA ARG A 115 -21.62 3.89 8.35
C ARG A 115 -20.73 2.97 7.52
N LEU A 116 -19.81 3.54 6.74
CA LEU A 116 -18.85 2.78 5.93
C LEU A 116 -17.83 2.03 6.81
N ALA A 117 -17.33 2.65 7.88
CA ALA A 117 -16.42 2.02 8.82
C ALA A 117 -17.08 0.84 9.54
N GLU A 118 -18.30 1.03 10.07
CA GLU A 118 -19.09 -0.02 10.73
C GLU A 118 -19.36 -1.20 9.77
N LYS A 119 -19.78 -0.89 8.54
CA LYS A 119 -19.99 -1.91 7.51
C LYS A 119 -18.70 -2.67 7.18
N SER A 120 -17.58 -1.98 7.01
CA SER A 120 -16.28 -2.62 6.72
C SER A 120 -15.79 -3.49 7.87
N LYS A 121 -16.02 -3.07 9.13
CA LYS A 121 -15.71 -3.84 10.33
C LYS A 121 -16.55 -5.12 10.39
N GLN A 122 -17.84 -5.02 10.06
CA GLN A 122 -18.73 -6.17 9.97
C GLN A 122 -18.28 -7.15 8.87
N GLU A 123 -18.03 -6.65 7.65
CA GLU A 123 -17.52 -7.45 6.52
C GLU A 123 -16.22 -8.17 6.90
N LEU A 124 -15.31 -7.50 7.62
CA LEU A 124 -14.07 -8.10 8.11
C LEU A 124 -14.33 -9.20 9.15
N SER A 125 -15.24 -8.96 10.10
CA SER A 125 -15.61 -9.94 11.12
C SER A 125 -16.25 -11.19 10.52
N GLU A 126 -17.03 -11.04 9.44
CA GLU A 126 -17.73 -12.14 8.75
C GLU A 126 -16.82 -12.88 7.76
N SER A 127 -15.68 -12.30 7.38
CA SER A 127 -14.76 -12.87 6.38
C SER A 127 -14.08 -14.19 6.78
N GLY A 128 -14.13 -14.57 8.08
CA GLY A 128 -13.41 -15.72 8.61
C GLY A 128 -11.89 -15.56 8.62
N ARG A 129 -11.39 -14.33 8.43
CA ARG A 129 -9.96 -14.01 8.40
C ARG A 129 -9.31 -13.97 9.78
N PHE A 130 -10.11 -13.70 10.81
CA PHE A 130 -9.68 -13.62 12.20
C PHE A 130 -10.57 -14.50 13.08
N ASP A 131 -9.95 -15.28 13.96
CA ASP A 131 -10.66 -16.14 14.92
C ASP A 131 -11.16 -15.38 16.15
N LYS A 132 -10.63 -14.18 16.39
CA LYS A 132 -10.98 -13.31 17.51
C LYS A 132 -11.89 -12.17 17.05
N PRO A 133 -12.73 -11.61 17.96
CA PRO A 133 -13.55 -10.45 17.65
C PRO A 133 -12.73 -9.25 17.19
N ILE A 134 -13.29 -8.45 16.28
CA ILE A 134 -12.71 -7.19 15.84
C ILE A 134 -12.97 -6.11 16.90
N VAL A 135 -11.93 -5.69 17.63
CA VAL A 135 -12.00 -4.76 18.76
C VAL A 135 -11.72 -3.31 18.40
N THR A 136 -11.18 -3.04 17.20
CA THR A 136 -10.88 -1.67 16.73
C THR A 136 -12.06 -0.71 16.91
N GLU A 137 -11.79 0.42 17.54
CA GLU A 137 -12.80 1.42 17.89
C GLU A 137 -13.28 2.18 16.66
N ILE A 138 -14.56 2.59 16.66
CA ILE A 138 -15.12 3.49 15.67
C ILE A 138 -15.79 4.63 16.45
N VAL A 139 -15.16 5.79 16.46
CA VAL A 139 -15.48 6.90 17.37
C VAL A 139 -15.49 8.22 16.61
N PRO A 140 -16.26 9.24 17.05
CA PRO A 140 -16.25 10.54 16.38
C PRO A 140 -14.86 11.19 16.46
N ALA A 141 -14.44 11.83 15.37
CA ALA A 141 -13.20 12.59 15.36
C ALA A 141 -13.28 13.79 16.33
N GLY A 142 -12.29 13.88 17.22
CA GLY A 142 -12.09 15.01 18.11
C GLY A 142 -10.98 15.94 17.62
N PRO A 143 -10.43 16.81 18.49
CA PRO A 143 -9.23 17.59 18.17
C PRO A 143 -8.08 16.70 17.71
N PHE A 144 -7.39 17.11 16.65
CA PHE A 144 -6.18 16.47 16.14
C PHE A 144 -5.01 17.42 16.33
N TYR A 145 -3.95 16.94 16.99
CA TYR A 145 -2.74 17.70 17.24
C TYR A 145 -1.61 17.13 16.37
N PRO A 146 -1.10 17.87 15.37
CA PRO A 146 0.04 17.42 14.59
C PRO A 146 1.24 17.11 15.49
N ALA A 147 1.88 15.98 15.25
CA ALA A 147 3.16 15.63 15.87
C ALA A 147 4.25 16.57 15.36
N GLU A 148 5.35 16.61 16.11
CA GLU A 148 6.51 17.44 15.83
C GLU A 148 7.09 17.18 14.43
N GLU A 149 7.77 18.16 13.84
CA GLU A 149 8.25 18.11 12.45
C GLU A 149 9.19 16.93 12.17
N TYR A 150 9.92 16.45 13.18
CA TYR A 150 10.82 15.30 13.01
C TYR A 150 10.06 13.98 12.83
N HIS A 151 8.79 13.92 13.21
CA HIS A 151 7.91 12.76 13.02
C HIS A 151 7.24 12.74 11.64
N GLN A 152 7.10 13.90 10.99
CA GLN A 152 6.51 14.00 9.65
C GLN A 152 7.48 13.44 8.60
N ASP A 153 6.96 12.68 7.62
CA ASP A 153 7.75 12.07 6.53
C ASP A 153 8.96 11.27 7.02
N PHE A 154 8.84 10.63 8.19
CA PHE A 154 9.97 9.97 8.85
C PHE A 154 10.65 8.91 7.97
N HIS A 155 9.88 8.19 7.15
CA HIS A 155 10.41 7.18 6.23
C HIS A 155 11.30 7.79 5.12
N GLN A 156 11.06 9.05 4.71
CA GLN A 156 11.88 9.76 3.74
C GLN A 156 13.10 10.40 4.41
N LYS A 157 12.90 11.03 5.58
CA LYS A 157 13.96 11.72 6.33
C LYS A 157 14.97 10.72 6.93
N ASN A 158 14.51 9.54 7.36
CA ASN A 158 15.31 8.54 8.08
C ASN A 158 15.08 7.10 7.54
N PRO A 159 15.34 6.83 6.25
CA PRO A 159 14.94 5.58 5.59
C PRO A 159 15.55 4.32 6.21
N ALA A 160 16.83 4.38 6.61
CA ALA A 160 17.50 3.24 7.24
C ALA A 160 16.93 2.91 8.63
N HIS A 161 16.56 3.94 9.41
CA HIS A 161 15.96 3.76 10.72
C HIS A 161 14.53 3.22 10.56
N TYR A 162 13.73 3.86 9.71
CA TYR A 162 12.38 3.40 9.40
C TYR A 162 12.35 1.94 8.95
N LYS A 163 13.22 1.55 8.01
CA LYS A 163 13.27 0.16 7.51
C LYS A 163 13.58 -0.83 8.63
N ARG A 164 14.54 -0.51 9.51
CA ARG A 164 14.91 -1.38 10.63
C ARG A 164 13.76 -1.48 11.65
N TYR A 165 13.11 -0.36 11.95
CA TYR A 165 11.96 -0.32 12.84
C TYR A 165 10.77 -1.12 12.28
N ARG A 166 10.40 -0.88 11.00
CA ARG A 166 9.31 -1.58 10.32
C ARG A 166 9.51 -3.10 10.33
N GLN A 167 10.71 -3.56 9.95
CA GLN A 167 11.09 -4.98 10.00
C GLN A 167 10.98 -5.55 11.42
N GLY A 168 11.41 -4.77 12.41
CA GLY A 168 11.36 -5.14 13.82
C GLY A 168 9.98 -5.07 14.45
N SER A 169 9.01 -4.33 13.89
CA SER A 169 7.73 -4.03 14.54
C SER A 169 6.79 -5.23 14.68
N GLY A 170 6.97 -6.28 13.86
CA GLY A 170 6.05 -7.41 13.74
C GLY A 170 4.90 -7.19 12.75
N ARG A 171 4.71 -5.97 12.23
CA ARG A 171 3.63 -5.63 11.29
C ARG A 171 3.73 -6.35 9.95
N ASP A 172 4.93 -6.43 9.38
CA ASP A 172 5.12 -7.12 8.09
C ASP A 172 4.84 -8.63 8.20
N ALA A 173 5.26 -9.25 9.30
CA ALA A 173 4.96 -10.65 9.58
C ALA A 173 3.45 -10.88 9.77
N PHE A 174 2.75 -9.93 10.40
CA PHE A 174 1.29 -9.98 10.51
C PHE A 174 0.61 -9.85 9.15
N ILE A 175 1.05 -8.90 8.32
CA ILE A 175 0.55 -8.72 6.94
C ILE A 175 0.74 -10.00 6.15
N GLU A 176 1.94 -10.57 6.19
CA GLU A 176 2.24 -11.80 5.48
C GLU A 176 1.35 -12.96 5.93
N ARG A 177 1.16 -13.13 7.24
CA ARG A 177 0.38 -14.24 7.79
C ARG A 177 -1.10 -14.16 7.47
N HIS A 178 -1.68 -12.96 7.57
CA HIS A 178 -3.12 -12.80 7.42
C HIS A 178 -3.48 -12.42 5.99
N TRP A 179 -2.79 -11.46 5.39
CA TRP A 179 -3.17 -10.77 4.15
C TRP A 179 -2.58 -11.33 2.86
N SER A 180 -1.61 -12.25 2.94
CA SER A 180 -1.15 -12.94 1.74
C SER A 180 -2.25 -13.82 1.14
N LEU A 181 -2.29 -13.86 -0.18
CA LEU A 181 -3.19 -14.71 -0.94
C LEU A 181 -2.86 -16.18 -0.64
N ARG A 182 -3.85 -16.93 -0.14
CA ARG A 182 -3.72 -18.39 -0.01
C ARG A 182 -3.70 -19.00 -1.41
N LYS A 183 -2.54 -19.49 -1.83
CA LYS A 183 -2.36 -20.14 -3.12
C LYS A 183 -2.91 -21.56 -3.11
N ASN A 184 -3.60 -21.94 -4.18
CA ASN A 184 -3.94 -23.32 -4.48
C ASN A 184 -3.22 -23.71 -5.77
N GLU A 185 -2.23 -24.61 -5.67
CA GLU A 185 -1.41 -25.03 -6.81
C GLU A 185 -2.26 -25.57 -7.97
N GLN A 186 -3.27 -26.39 -7.70
CA GLN A 186 -4.09 -26.99 -8.75
C GLN A 186 -4.89 -25.93 -9.51
N GLU A 187 -5.45 -24.95 -8.79
CA GLU A 187 -6.16 -23.84 -9.43
C GLU A 187 -5.21 -22.92 -10.21
N LEU A 188 -4.01 -22.65 -9.69
CA LEU A 188 -3.02 -21.86 -10.40
C LEU A 188 -2.55 -22.56 -11.68
N ARG A 189 -2.31 -23.88 -11.65
CA ARG A 189 -1.93 -24.66 -12.85
C ARG A 189 -3.03 -24.75 -13.89
N LYS A 190 -4.30 -24.64 -13.51
CA LYS A 190 -5.44 -24.57 -14.46
C LYS A 190 -5.58 -23.19 -15.09
N ARG A 191 -5.35 -22.13 -14.30
CA ARG A 191 -5.59 -20.74 -14.71
C ARG A 191 -4.42 -20.12 -15.46
N LEU A 192 -3.19 -20.43 -15.07
CA LEU A 192 -1.97 -19.86 -15.62
C LEU A 192 -1.41 -20.73 -16.75
N THR A 193 -0.77 -20.09 -17.73
CA THR A 193 0.05 -20.83 -18.71
C THR A 193 1.28 -21.44 -18.02
N PRO A 194 1.93 -22.46 -18.62
CA PRO A 194 3.15 -23.03 -18.05
C PRO A 194 4.25 -22.00 -17.76
N MET A 195 4.43 -21.00 -18.64
CA MET A 195 5.42 -19.93 -18.43
C MET A 195 5.01 -19.00 -17.28
N GLN A 196 3.74 -18.60 -17.22
CA GLN A 196 3.22 -17.76 -16.13
C GLN A 196 3.37 -18.45 -14.77
N TYR A 197 3.08 -19.75 -14.70
CA TYR A 197 3.28 -20.55 -13.48
C TYR A 197 4.76 -20.64 -13.12
N ALA A 198 5.62 -21.02 -14.07
CA ALA A 198 7.06 -21.17 -13.83
C ALA A 198 7.71 -19.85 -13.37
N VAL A 199 7.36 -18.73 -14.01
CA VAL A 199 7.85 -17.41 -13.60
C VAL A 199 7.34 -17.07 -12.21
N THR A 200 6.03 -17.04 -11.99
CA THR A 200 5.46 -16.48 -10.75
C THR A 200 5.67 -17.37 -9.53
N GLN A 201 5.71 -18.70 -9.69
CA GLN A 201 5.76 -19.67 -8.58
C GLN A 201 7.12 -20.38 -8.44
N GLU A 202 7.88 -20.52 -9.52
CA GLU A 202 9.14 -21.27 -9.55
C GLU A 202 10.36 -20.37 -9.81
N ASN A 203 10.16 -19.05 -9.82
CA ASN A 203 11.18 -18.02 -10.04
C ASN A 203 11.92 -18.16 -11.37
N ALA A 204 11.24 -18.71 -12.39
CA ALA A 204 11.79 -18.75 -13.74
C ALA A 204 11.88 -17.33 -14.34
N THR A 205 12.64 -17.21 -15.43
CA THR A 205 12.71 -15.98 -16.23
C THR A 205 12.33 -16.31 -17.66
N GLU A 206 11.38 -15.56 -18.23
CA GLU A 206 10.94 -15.74 -19.61
C GLU A 206 12.04 -15.29 -20.60
N PRO A 207 12.06 -15.77 -21.85
CA PRO A 207 13.08 -15.36 -22.82
C PRO A 207 13.00 -13.86 -23.17
N PRO A 208 14.15 -13.19 -23.36
CA PRO A 208 14.18 -11.78 -23.78
C PRO A 208 13.59 -11.62 -25.19
N PHE A 209 12.87 -10.51 -25.41
CA PHE A 209 12.22 -10.13 -26.68
C PHE A 209 11.16 -11.12 -27.22
N GLN A 210 10.89 -12.21 -26.51
CA GLN A 210 9.87 -13.20 -26.85
C GLN A 210 8.79 -13.25 -25.77
N ASN A 211 8.31 -12.07 -25.41
CA ASN A 211 7.29 -11.89 -24.38
C ASN A 211 6.29 -10.80 -24.78
N GLU A 212 5.18 -10.70 -24.07
CA GLU A 212 4.03 -9.89 -24.50
C GLU A 212 4.29 -8.38 -24.32
N PHE A 213 5.01 -7.99 -23.26
CA PHE A 213 5.03 -6.58 -22.84
C PHE A 213 6.36 -5.86 -23.04
N TRP A 214 7.42 -6.48 -23.60
CA TRP A 214 8.70 -5.78 -23.81
C TRP A 214 8.53 -4.51 -24.64
N ASN A 215 7.87 -4.56 -25.80
CA ASN A 215 7.63 -3.41 -26.70
C ASN A 215 6.23 -2.79 -26.57
N HIS A 216 5.45 -3.21 -25.58
CA HIS A 216 4.09 -2.72 -25.38
C HIS A 216 4.07 -1.25 -24.91
N LYS A 217 3.16 -0.43 -25.48
CA LYS A 217 3.09 1.04 -25.27
C LYS A 217 1.68 1.59 -25.02
N GLN A 218 0.65 0.75 -24.91
CA GLN A 218 -0.72 1.22 -24.64
C GLN A 218 -0.82 1.84 -23.23
N GLU A 219 -1.66 2.88 -23.09
CA GLU A 219 -1.97 3.50 -21.80
C GLU A 219 -2.80 2.56 -20.92
N GLY A 220 -2.42 2.45 -19.65
CA GLY A 220 -3.01 1.52 -18.68
C GLY A 220 -2.03 1.09 -17.60
N ILE A 221 -2.44 0.12 -16.79
CA ILE A 221 -1.64 -0.41 -15.68
C ILE A 221 -1.32 -1.89 -15.87
N TYR A 222 -0.24 -2.33 -15.23
CA TYR A 222 0.15 -3.72 -15.13
C TYR A 222 -0.15 -4.21 -13.72
N VAL A 223 -0.96 -5.26 -13.64
CA VAL A 223 -1.32 -5.92 -12.37
C VAL A 223 -0.66 -7.29 -12.27
N ASP A 224 -0.49 -7.78 -11.04
CA ASP A 224 -0.05 -9.15 -10.79
C ASP A 224 -1.05 -10.13 -11.41
N ILE A 225 -0.58 -11.02 -12.28
CA ILE A 225 -1.45 -12.00 -12.93
C ILE A 225 -2.09 -12.97 -11.94
N VAL A 226 -1.50 -13.14 -10.75
CA VAL A 226 -1.99 -14.07 -9.73
C VAL A 226 -3.06 -13.43 -8.85
N SER A 227 -2.80 -12.26 -8.28
CA SER A 227 -3.69 -11.57 -7.32
C SER A 227 -4.56 -10.47 -7.92
N GLY A 228 -4.17 -9.91 -9.07
CA GLY A 228 -4.76 -8.67 -9.58
C GLY A 228 -4.27 -7.41 -8.85
N GLU A 229 -3.29 -7.49 -7.96
CA GLU A 229 -2.70 -6.32 -7.30
C GLU A 229 -2.06 -5.37 -8.33
N PRO A 230 -2.35 -4.04 -8.29
CA PRO A 230 -1.66 -3.06 -9.13
C PRO A 230 -0.16 -2.99 -8.84
N LEU A 231 0.67 -3.16 -9.87
CA LEU A 231 2.13 -3.20 -9.72
C LEU A 231 2.82 -2.03 -10.42
N PHE A 232 2.50 -1.74 -11.68
CA PHE A 232 3.20 -0.73 -12.47
C PHE A 232 2.25 0.07 -13.36
N SER A 233 2.65 1.30 -13.70
CA SER A 233 1.96 2.14 -14.68
C SER A 233 2.72 2.14 -16.02
N SER A 234 1.99 2.20 -17.14
CA SER A 234 2.60 2.46 -18.45
C SER A 234 3.30 3.83 -18.53
N LEU A 235 2.95 4.80 -17.68
CA LEU A 235 3.62 6.10 -17.60
C LEU A 235 5.07 6.01 -17.10
N ASP A 236 5.36 4.99 -16.30
CA ASP A 236 6.68 4.72 -15.74
C ASP A 236 7.44 3.65 -16.54
N LYS A 237 6.82 3.11 -17.60
CA LYS A 237 7.44 2.13 -18.50
C LYS A 237 8.37 2.84 -19.48
N PHE A 238 9.55 2.27 -19.71
CA PHE A 238 10.51 2.78 -20.69
C PHE A 238 11.17 1.65 -21.47
N ASP A 239 11.78 2.00 -22.61
CA ASP A 239 12.57 1.07 -23.41
C ASP A 239 14.00 1.02 -22.87
N SER A 240 14.43 -0.16 -22.46
CA SER A 240 15.76 -0.40 -21.87
C SER A 240 16.67 -1.26 -22.74
N ASP A 241 16.19 -1.70 -23.90
CA ASP A 241 16.86 -2.67 -24.79
C ASP A 241 17.26 -3.99 -24.09
N CYS A 242 16.77 -4.28 -22.88
CA CYS A 242 17.13 -5.51 -22.16
C CYS A 242 16.31 -6.74 -22.61
N GLY A 243 15.18 -6.52 -23.28
CA GLY A 243 14.28 -7.58 -23.76
C GLY A 243 13.12 -7.94 -22.83
N TRP A 244 12.97 -7.24 -21.69
CA TRP A 244 11.83 -7.38 -20.76
C TRP A 244 11.20 -6.01 -20.48
N PRO A 245 9.89 -5.93 -20.17
CA PRO A 245 9.28 -4.67 -19.76
C PRO A 245 10.02 -4.07 -18.57
N SER A 246 10.38 -2.81 -18.70
CA SER A 246 11.19 -2.07 -17.74
C SER A 246 10.46 -0.84 -17.24
N PHE A 247 10.47 -0.64 -15.92
CA PHE A 247 9.79 0.48 -15.25
C PHE A 247 10.75 1.25 -14.34
N THR A 248 10.54 2.55 -14.16
CA THR A 248 11.37 3.39 -13.29
C THR A 248 10.98 3.27 -11.81
N LYS A 249 9.71 2.96 -11.53
CA LYS A 249 9.16 2.77 -10.18
C LYS A 249 7.91 1.89 -10.22
N PRO A 250 7.55 1.24 -9.09
CA PRO A 250 6.21 0.67 -8.93
C PRO A 250 5.15 1.76 -8.91
N LEU A 251 3.91 1.31 -9.09
CA LEU A 251 2.72 2.13 -8.93
C LEU A 251 2.57 2.56 -7.45
N HIS A 252 2.86 1.63 -6.52
CA HIS A 252 2.97 1.90 -5.08
C HIS A 252 4.19 1.20 -4.50
N SER A 253 4.99 1.89 -3.69
CA SER A 253 6.13 1.25 -3.00
C SER A 253 5.73 0.05 -2.13
N SER A 254 4.51 0.05 -1.58
CA SER A 254 3.96 -1.00 -0.72
C SER A 254 3.48 -2.26 -1.47
N SER A 255 3.35 -2.23 -2.80
CA SER A 255 2.92 -3.40 -3.59
C SER A 255 4.06 -4.35 -3.97
N ILE A 256 5.31 -3.99 -3.64
CA ILE A 256 6.50 -4.76 -3.98
C ILE A 256 7.32 -5.15 -2.75
N LYS A 257 7.77 -6.41 -2.71
CA LYS A 257 8.78 -6.93 -1.79
C LYS A 257 10.12 -7.08 -2.49
N GLY A 258 11.16 -6.48 -1.92
CA GLY A 258 12.55 -6.70 -2.33
C GLY A 258 13.19 -7.85 -1.54
N ARG A 259 13.80 -8.81 -2.22
CA ARG A 259 14.57 -9.91 -1.62
C ARG A 259 15.98 -9.98 -2.20
N THR A 260 16.98 -10.16 -1.36
CA THR A 260 18.34 -10.40 -1.85
C THR A 260 18.41 -11.76 -2.55
N ASP A 261 18.86 -11.75 -3.80
CA ASP A 261 19.04 -12.92 -4.65
C ASP A 261 20.53 -13.13 -4.94
N THR A 262 21.07 -14.29 -4.56
CA THR A 262 22.47 -14.69 -4.79
C THR A 262 22.62 -15.77 -5.86
N SER A 263 21.55 -16.05 -6.61
CA SER A 263 21.56 -17.05 -7.68
C SER A 263 22.47 -16.65 -8.84
N HIS A 264 22.88 -17.64 -9.64
CA HIS A 264 23.73 -17.45 -10.82
C HIS A 264 25.06 -16.72 -10.57
N GLY A 265 25.56 -16.73 -9.33
CA GLY A 265 26.83 -16.10 -8.95
C GLY A 265 26.79 -14.56 -8.90
N MET A 266 25.61 -13.96 -8.93
CA MET A 266 25.41 -12.51 -8.86
C MET A 266 24.70 -12.14 -7.56
N VAL A 267 24.89 -10.91 -7.07
CA VAL A 267 24.06 -10.33 -6.01
C VAL A 267 23.10 -9.35 -6.66
N ARG A 268 21.82 -9.70 -6.69
CA ARG A 268 20.74 -8.89 -7.26
C ARG A 268 19.63 -8.69 -6.22
N MET A 269 18.74 -7.75 -6.50
CA MET A 269 17.52 -7.58 -5.72
C MET A 269 16.34 -8.11 -6.51
N GLU A 270 15.83 -9.27 -6.09
CA GLU A 270 14.59 -9.85 -6.57
C GLU A 270 13.41 -8.97 -6.16
N VAL A 271 12.44 -8.87 -7.06
CA VAL A 271 11.20 -8.11 -6.92
C VAL A 271 10.05 -9.12 -6.92
N ARG A 272 9.22 -9.10 -5.89
CA ARG A 272 8.02 -9.95 -5.75
C ARG A 272 6.78 -9.12 -5.44
N SER A 273 5.59 -9.58 -5.82
CA SER A 273 4.33 -8.89 -5.44
C SER A 273 4.03 -9.06 -3.95
N GLN A 274 3.42 -8.05 -3.33
CA GLN A 274 3.14 -8.06 -1.90
C GLN A 274 2.07 -9.10 -1.54
N GLN A 275 0.96 -9.14 -2.28
CA GLN A 275 -0.21 -9.97 -1.94
C GLN A 275 -0.04 -11.43 -2.29
N ALA A 276 0.42 -11.74 -3.51
CA ALA A 276 0.57 -13.13 -3.94
C ALA A 276 2.00 -13.64 -3.80
N ASP A 277 3.00 -12.87 -3.40
CA ASP A 277 4.39 -13.34 -3.41
C ASP A 277 4.74 -13.98 -4.78
N SER A 278 4.29 -13.35 -5.87
CA SER A 278 4.64 -13.77 -7.22
C SER A 278 6.05 -13.27 -7.52
N HIS A 279 6.94 -14.13 -8.02
CA HIS A 279 8.20 -13.64 -8.58
C HIS A 279 7.91 -12.78 -9.82
N LEU A 280 8.39 -11.53 -9.79
CA LEU A 280 8.18 -10.57 -10.86
C LEU A 280 9.45 -10.43 -11.70
N GLY A 281 10.61 -10.33 -11.07
CA GLY A 281 11.89 -10.12 -11.73
C GLY A 281 12.93 -9.52 -10.79
N HIS A 282 13.67 -8.53 -11.26
CA HIS A 282 14.76 -7.89 -10.51
C HIS A 282 14.78 -6.38 -10.69
N VAL A 283 15.34 -5.67 -9.70
CA VAL A 283 15.60 -4.23 -9.78
C VAL A 283 17.09 -3.95 -9.86
N PHE A 284 17.46 -3.00 -10.71
CA PHE A 284 18.83 -2.57 -11.00
C PHE A 284 18.98 -1.05 -10.82
N ASN A 285 20.22 -0.58 -10.64
CA ASN A 285 20.56 0.85 -10.47
C ASN A 285 21.06 1.50 -11.79
N ASP A 286 20.60 1.00 -12.93
CA ASP A 286 20.97 1.42 -14.29
C ASP A 286 19.78 2.04 -15.05
N GLY A 287 18.74 2.47 -14.32
CA GLY A 287 17.55 3.08 -14.90
C GLY A 287 17.69 4.58 -15.14
N PRO A 288 16.78 5.17 -15.93
CA PRO A 288 16.74 6.60 -16.19
C PRO A 288 16.15 7.38 -14.99
N GLY A 289 16.37 8.69 -14.99
CA GLY A 289 15.79 9.59 -14.00
C GLY A 289 16.56 9.63 -12.66
N PRO A 290 16.07 10.45 -11.70
CA PRO A 290 16.81 10.78 -10.49
C PRO A 290 17.00 9.59 -9.53
N ASN A 291 16.09 8.63 -9.54
CA ASN A 291 16.17 7.45 -8.69
C ASN A 291 17.16 6.40 -9.23
N GLY A 292 17.47 6.45 -10.53
CA GLY A 292 18.38 5.50 -11.19
C GLY A 292 17.88 4.05 -11.21
N LEU A 293 16.62 3.78 -10.87
CA LEU A 293 16.09 2.43 -10.74
C LEU A 293 15.50 1.91 -12.05
N ARG A 294 15.77 0.64 -12.34
CA ARG A 294 15.15 -0.13 -13.42
C ARG A 294 14.55 -1.41 -12.86
N PHE A 295 13.23 -1.46 -12.79
CA PHE A 295 12.45 -2.67 -12.49
C PHE A 295 12.31 -3.48 -13.78
N CYS A 296 13.09 -4.54 -13.90
CA CYS A 296 13.10 -5.45 -15.05
C CYS A 296 12.19 -6.65 -14.74
N ILE A 297 11.00 -6.67 -15.35
CA ILE A 297 9.90 -7.55 -14.92
C ILE A 297 9.56 -8.54 -16.03
N ASN A 298 9.18 -9.76 -15.67
CA ASN A 298 8.66 -10.74 -16.61
C ASN A 298 7.21 -10.37 -17.01
N SER A 299 6.92 -10.32 -18.29
CA SER A 299 5.55 -10.17 -18.82
C SER A 299 4.64 -11.29 -18.34
N ALA A 300 5.16 -12.52 -18.24
CA ALA A 300 4.42 -13.67 -17.72
C ALA A 300 3.99 -13.54 -16.24
N ALA A 301 4.52 -12.56 -15.49
CA ALA A 301 4.04 -12.23 -14.16
C ALA A 301 2.95 -11.15 -14.14
N LEU A 302 2.68 -10.53 -15.28
CA LEU A 302 1.81 -9.37 -15.41
C LEU A 302 0.56 -9.69 -16.22
N ARG A 303 -0.50 -8.95 -15.93
CA ARG A 303 -1.66 -8.78 -16.80
C ARG A 303 -1.82 -7.27 -17.04
N PHE A 304 -1.96 -6.87 -18.29
CA PHE A 304 -2.20 -5.47 -18.62
C PHE A 304 -3.71 -5.16 -18.57
N ILE A 305 -4.05 -3.98 -18.03
CA ILE A 305 -5.41 -3.43 -18.04
C ILE A 305 -5.36 -2.09 -18.77
N PRO A 306 -5.95 -2.01 -19.97
CA PRO A 306 -6.06 -0.75 -20.70
C PRO A 306 -6.76 0.33 -19.89
N LYS A 307 -6.37 1.60 -20.11
CA LYS A 307 -6.99 2.77 -19.48
C LYS A 307 -8.52 2.76 -19.58
N GLU A 308 -9.04 2.41 -20.75
CA GLU A 308 -10.46 2.34 -21.06
C GLU A 308 -11.24 1.28 -20.26
N ASP A 309 -10.55 0.27 -19.72
CA ASP A 309 -11.15 -0.82 -18.94
C ASP A 309 -10.91 -0.68 -17.42
N LEU A 310 -10.13 0.31 -16.97
CA LEU A 310 -9.77 0.50 -15.55
C LEU A 310 -10.99 0.59 -14.64
N GLU A 311 -11.97 1.45 -14.96
CA GLU A 311 -13.18 1.58 -14.13
C GLU A 311 -13.99 0.28 -14.08
N LYS A 312 -14.17 -0.34 -15.24
CA LYS A 312 -14.94 -1.57 -15.41
C LYS A 312 -14.34 -2.74 -14.64
N GLU A 313 -13.02 -2.79 -14.53
CA GLU A 313 -12.30 -3.84 -13.82
C GLU A 313 -12.05 -3.52 -12.33
N GLY A 314 -12.54 -2.39 -11.81
CA GLY A 314 -12.43 -2.03 -10.38
C GLY A 314 -11.13 -1.30 -9.99
N TYR A 315 -10.46 -0.72 -10.97
CA TYR A 315 -9.21 0.05 -10.89
C TYR A 315 -9.41 1.54 -11.26
N GLY A 316 -10.64 2.04 -11.13
CA GLY A 316 -11.04 3.38 -11.56
C GLY A 316 -10.21 4.52 -10.94
N GLU A 317 -9.69 4.33 -9.73
CA GLU A 317 -8.83 5.30 -9.06
C GLU A 317 -7.58 5.67 -9.89
N TYR A 318 -7.12 4.77 -10.77
CA TYR A 318 -5.93 4.97 -11.60
C TYR A 318 -6.20 5.67 -12.93
N VAL A 319 -7.47 5.86 -13.32
CA VAL A 319 -7.83 6.61 -14.56
C VAL A 319 -7.26 8.02 -14.52
N HIS A 320 -7.20 8.63 -13.33
CA HIS A 320 -6.70 9.98 -13.11
C HIS A 320 -5.22 10.17 -13.47
N PHE A 321 -4.43 9.09 -13.54
CA PHE A 321 -3.06 9.17 -14.01
C PHE A 321 -2.96 9.50 -15.50
N PHE A 322 -3.94 9.07 -16.30
CA PHE A 322 -3.91 9.16 -17.76
C PHE A 322 -4.78 10.29 -18.31
N THR A 323 -5.47 11.03 -17.47
CA THR A 323 -6.35 12.15 -17.87
C THR A 323 -5.73 13.52 -17.64
N ARG A 324 -4.56 13.57 -16.99
CA ARG A 324 -3.76 14.79 -16.87
C ARG A 324 -3.01 15.02 -18.18
N SER A 325 -3.47 15.99 -18.97
CA SER A 325 -2.79 16.54 -20.16
C SER A 325 -2.47 18.01 -19.94
#